data_AF-A0A6N2CUV4-F1
#
_entry.id   AF-A0A6N2CUV4-F1
#
_cell.length_a   1.000
_cell.length_b   1.000
_cell.length_c   1.000
_cell.angle_alpha   90.00
_cell.angle_beta   90.00
_cell.angle_gamma   90.00
#
_symmetry.space_group_name_H-M   'P 1'
#
loop_
_entity.id
_entity.type
_entity.pdbx_description
1 polymer ?
#
loop_
_entity_poly.entity_id
_entity_poly.type
_entity_poly.pdbx_seq_one_letter_code
_entity_poly.pdbx_strand_id
1 'polypeptide(L)'
;SIIGKWHLGSEPTGFDHWEILPGQGLYYQPDFWTPNGVHIENGYVTDVITDKAIQWLSEQRDTSKPFFLMVPHKAPHREWSPPVKYLELFEGVTFPEPATLLDDYRGRTTAAHDQDMSLAITFEKDRDLKVDVRRPGSVFYERVYSKLSPEQQVAWDRNLDRREEEYNDPDLKGVALTRWKYQSYLRDYLACVRSMDDNIGRLLDYLAESGLAENTIVIYASDQGFFLGEHGWFDKRFMYDESYRTPLLIKWPDVVEPGSVNSDLVSNLDFAQTILEMAQVAEDESMQGASMVPILKGETPDDWRKYHYYTYYEYPGWHMVQRHEGVYDGRYKLIHFYDLDEWELIDMKTDPHELTNQFHSPEYASVIDRMMEALAMVKERYEVPEGIPSPREGIDPMRYYSTERKLIEEQRAQSAQ
;
A
#
# COMPACT_ATOMS: atom_id res chain seq x y z
N SER A 1 20.60 -9.89 1.74
CA SER A 1 19.54 -10.91 1.74
C SER A 1 18.16 -10.29 1.59
N ILE A 2 17.20 -11.03 1.04
CA ILE A 2 15.78 -10.63 0.96
C ILE A 2 14.87 -11.79 1.40
N ILE A 3 14.00 -11.54 2.37
CA ILE A 3 13.11 -12.56 2.95
C ILE A 3 11.69 -12.01 3.02
N GLY A 4 10.77 -12.55 2.21
CA GLY A 4 9.36 -12.13 2.19
C GLY A 4 8.81 -11.77 0.80
N LYS A 5 7.93 -10.76 0.72
CA LYS A 5 7.24 -10.35 -0.52
C LYS A 5 8.23 -9.77 -1.54
N TRP A 6 8.36 -10.42 -2.69
CA TRP A 6 9.19 -9.93 -3.81
C TRP A 6 8.36 -9.18 -4.87
N HIS A 7 7.38 -9.88 -5.46
CA HIS A 7 6.40 -9.31 -6.39
C HIS A 7 6.94 -8.67 -7.69
N LEU A 8 8.21 -8.87 -8.07
CA LEU A 8 8.76 -8.35 -9.33
C LEU A 8 8.74 -9.34 -10.52
N GLY A 9 8.23 -10.56 -10.31
CA GLY A 9 8.02 -11.57 -11.35
C GLY A 9 9.27 -12.31 -11.82
N SER A 10 10.47 -11.73 -11.68
CA SER A 10 11.75 -12.40 -11.94
C SER A 10 12.30 -13.11 -10.71
N GLU A 11 13.31 -13.96 -10.90
CA GLU A 11 14.16 -14.41 -9.79
C GLU A 11 14.94 -13.21 -9.20
N PRO A 12 15.12 -13.12 -7.87
CA PRO A 12 15.96 -12.09 -7.27
C PRO A 12 17.41 -12.18 -7.74
N THR A 13 18.02 -11.03 -8.01
CA THR A 13 19.45 -10.92 -8.33
C THR A 13 20.13 -9.95 -7.37
N GLY A 14 21.45 -10.09 -7.18
CA GLY A 14 22.22 -9.22 -6.26
C GLY A 14 22.07 -9.56 -4.77
N PHE A 15 21.46 -10.70 -4.42
CA PHE A 15 21.33 -11.16 -3.04
C PHE A 15 22.06 -12.50 -2.82
N ASP A 16 22.93 -12.57 -1.81
CA ASP A 16 23.60 -13.82 -1.41
C ASP A 16 22.61 -14.89 -0.91
N HIS A 17 21.50 -14.44 -0.32
CA HIS A 17 20.40 -15.28 0.16
C HIS A 17 19.06 -14.62 -0.17
N TRP A 18 18.14 -15.39 -0.72
CA TRP A 18 16.76 -14.97 -0.93
C TRP A 18 15.78 -16.10 -0.66
N GLU A 19 14.67 -15.73 -0.05
CA GLU A 19 13.55 -16.61 0.23
C GLU A 19 12.26 -15.80 0.15
N ILE A 20 11.49 -15.99 -0.92
CA ILE A 20 10.46 -15.03 -1.31
C ILE A 20 9.06 -15.64 -1.43
N LEU A 21 8.03 -14.85 -1.16
CA LEU A 21 6.64 -15.26 -1.36
C LEU A 21 6.28 -15.26 -2.86
N PRO A 22 5.66 -16.34 -3.39
CA PRO A 22 5.08 -16.33 -4.72
C PRO A 22 3.93 -15.30 -4.82
N GLY A 23 3.98 -14.43 -5.83
CA GLY A 23 2.97 -13.41 -6.04
C GLY A 23 2.83 -12.47 -4.83
N GLN A 24 1.66 -12.45 -4.20
CA GLN A 24 1.37 -11.65 -3.00
C GLN A 24 1.42 -12.48 -1.70
N GLY A 25 1.78 -13.78 -1.81
CA GLY A 25 1.78 -14.72 -0.70
C GLY A 25 0.40 -14.99 -0.08
N LEU A 26 0.43 -15.86 0.92
CA LEU A 26 -0.72 -16.27 1.73
C LEU A 26 -0.49 -15.89 3.19
N TYR A 27 -1.56 -15.69 3.95
CA TYR A 27 -1.45 -15.33 5.37
C TYR A 27 -1.10 -16.52 6.25
N TYR A 28 -1.67 -17.68 5.96
CA TYR A 28 -1.47 -18.92 6.71
C TYR A 28 -0.85 -19.98 5.82
N GLN A 29 0.06 -20.76 6.39
CA GLN A 29 0.86 -21.76 5.70
C GLN A 29 1.43 -21.25 4.35
N PRO A 30 2.23 -20.17 4.36
CA PRO A 30 2.70 -19.55 3.13
C PRO A 30 3.70 -20.43 2.38
N ASP A 31 3.58 -20.42 1.06
CA ASP A 31 4.63 -20.91 0.16
C ASP A 31 5.81 -19.93 0.12
N PHE A 32 7.03 -20.46 0.06
CA PHE A 32 8.26 -19.73 -0.17
C PHE A 32 9.06 -20.33 -1.33
N TRP A 33 9.50 -19.47 -2.23
CA TRP A 33 10.39 -19.80 -3.33
C TRP A 33 11.84 -19.49 -2.92
N THR A 34 12.72 -20.46 -3.17
CA THR A 34 14.17 -20.41 -2.96
C THR A 34 14.90 -20.90 -4.23
N PRO A 35 16.24 -20.77 -4.32
CA PRO A 35 17.02 -21.39 -5.39
C PRO A 35 16.82 -22.92 -5.52
N ASN A 36 16.39 -23.59 -4.44
CA ASN A 36 16.19 -25.03 -4.40
C ASN A 36 14.75 -25.46 -4.72
N GLY A 37 13.86 -24.50 -5.03
CA GLY A 37 12.45 -24.74 -5.33
C GLY A 37 11.49 -24.11 -4.33
N VAL A 38 10.22 -24.49 -4.44
CA VAL A 38 9.12 -23.99 -3.60
C VAL A 38 8.86 -24.96 -2.45
N HIS A 39 8.67 -24.44 -1.25
CA HIS A 39 8.25 -25.21 -0.08
C HIS A 39 7.20 -24.44 0.72
N ILE A 40 6.45 -25.15 1.57
CA ILE A 40 5.41 -24.57 2.43
C ILE A 40 5.97 -24.44 3.83
N GLU A 41 5.79 -23.26 4.43
CA GLU A 41 6.10 -23.01 5.83
C GLU A 41 4.86 -23.13 6.70
N ASN A 42 5.02 -23.64 7.92
CA ASN A 42 3.92 -23.68 8.89
C ASN A 42 3.83 -22.36 9.65
N GLY A 43 2.61 -21.88 9.89
CA GLY A 43 2.37 -20.71 10.73
C GLY A 43 1.78 -19.51 9.99
N TYR A 44 1.90 -18.34 10.61
CA TYR A 44 1.39 -17.07 10.10
C TYR A 44 2.51 -16.29 9.43
N VAL A 45 2.28 -15.80 8.21
CA VAL A 45 3.34 -15.27 7.33
C VAL A 45 4.15 -14.12 7.94
N THR A 46 3.54 -13.26 8.74
CA THR A 46 4.25 -12.15 9.39
C THR A 46 5.24 -12.68 10.44
N ASP A 47 4.85 -13.69 11.21
CA ASP A 47 5.72 -14.35 12.18
C ASP A 47 6.83 -15.12 11.45
N VAL A 48 6.46 -15.92 10.43
CA VAL A 48 7.41 -16.74 9.64
C VAL A 48 8.49 -15.90 8.97
N ILE A 49 8.14 -14.78 8.33
CA ILE A 49 9.11 -13.88 7.69
C ILE A 49 10.10 -13.34 8.74
N THR A 50 9.59 -12.94 9.91
CA THR A 50 10.41 -12.39 10.99
C THR A 50 11.34 -13.44 11.59
N ASP A 51 10.83 -14.65 11.81
CA ASP A 51 11.60 -15.79 12.31
C ASP A 51 12.74 -16.11 11.37
N LYS A 52 12.47 -16.18 10.06
CA LYS A 52 13.51 -16.39 9.02
C LYS A 52 14.53 -15.27 8.99
N ALA A 53 14.11 -14.01 9.12
CA ALA A 53 15.01 -12.86 9.17
C ALA A 53 15.95 -12.92 10.39
N ILE A 54 15.40 -13.22 11.57
CA ILE A 54 16.18 -13.40 12.81
C ILE A 54 17.12 -14.59 12.68
N GLN A 55 16.64 -15.72 12.17
CA GLN A 55 17.45 -16.91 11.94
C GLN A 55 18.62 -16.63 10.99
N TRP A 56 18.37 -15.88 9.92
CA TRP A 56 19.43 -15.49 8.99
C TRP A 56 20.50 -14.64 9.70
N LEU A 57 20.08 -13.68 10.52
CA LEU A 57 20.98 -12.82 11.29
C LEU A 57 21.78 -13.59 12.35
N SER A 58 21.20 -14.59 13.00
CA SER A 58 21.81 -15.33 14.11
C SER A 58 22.70 -16.49 13.65
N GLU A 59 22.32 -17.17 12.57
CA GLU A 59 22.90 -18.47 12.22
C GLU A 59 23.57 -18.49 10.85
N GLN A 60 23.14 -17.64 9.90
CA GLN A 60 23.47 -17.83 8.48
C GLN A 60 24.34 -16.72 7.88
N ARG A 61 24.30 -15.51 8.46
CA ARG A 61 25.13 -14.40 7.95
C ARG A 61 26.62 -14.63 8.20
N ASP A 62 27.44 -14.16 7.27
CA ASP A 62 28.88 -14.05 7.46
C ASP A 62 29.18 -12.89 8.43
N THR A 63 29.56 -13.21 9.66
CA THR A 63 29.81 -12.20 10.71
C THR A 63 31.08 -11.40 10.49
N SER A 64 31.91 -11.77 9.51
CA SER A 64 33.10 -11.00 9.10
C SER A 64 32.81 -9.87 8.12
N LYS A 65 31.56 -9.78 7.61
CA LYS A 65 31.12 -8.77 6.64
C LYS A 65 29.97 -7.92 7.19
N PRO A 66 29.79 -6.68 6.70
CA PRO A 66 28.55 -5.95 6.89
C PRO A 66 27.40 -6.68 6.19
N PHE A 67 26.16 -6.39 6.59
CA PHE A 67 24.97 -6.97 5.97
C PHE A 67 24.01 -5.90 5.45
N PHE A 68 23.24 -6.28 4.43
CA PHE A 68 22.03 -5.61 3.99
C PHE A 68 20.89 -6.63 3.97
N LEU A 69 19.83 -6.38 4.73
CA LEU A 69 18.69 -7.31 4.88
C LEU A 69 17.39 -6.58 4.58
N MET A 70 16.64 -7.10 3.59
CA MET A 70 15.29 -6.67 3.29
C MET A 70 14.29 -7.68 3.87
N VAL A 71 13.32 -7.19 4.64
CA VAL A 71 12.26 -8.00 5.28
C VAL A 71 10.86 -7.52 4.81
N PRO A 72 10.54 -7.59 3.51
CA PRO A 72 9.26 -7.12 2.99
C PRO A 72 8.12 -8.03 3.43
N HIS A 73 7.22 -7.54 4.28
CA HIS A 73 6.08 -8.34 4.74
C HIS A 73 4.89 -8.35 3.76
N LYS A 74 4.01 -9.35 3.90
CA LYS A 74 2.70 -9.39 3.23
C LYS A 74 1.69 -8.43 3.87
N ALA A 75 1.60 -8.43 5.20
CA ALA A 75 0.62 -7.61 5.91
C ALA A 75 0.88 -6.11 5.69
N PRO A 76 -0.14 -5.25 5.76
CA PRO A 76 -1.57 -5.54 5.89
C PRO A 76 -2.28 -5.62 4.52
N HIS A 77 -1.73 -6.35 3.53
CA HIS A 77 -2.35 -6.45 2.21
C HIS A 77 -3.68 -7.25 2.22
N ARG A 78 -4.66 -6.85 1.40
CA ARG A 78 -5.92 -7.60 1.16
C ARG A 78 -5.62 -9.09 0.93
N GLU A 79 -6.32 -10.03 1.54
CA GLU A 79 -7.64 -9.96 2.18
C GLU A 79 -7.69 -9.77 3.71
N TRP A 80 -6.65 -9.20 4.34
CA TRP A 80 -6.65 -8.85 5.78
C TRP A 80 -7.09 -9.99 6.69
N SER A 81 -6.35 -11.10 6.68
CA SER A 81 -6.63 -12.24 7.57
C SER A 81 -5.67 -12.18 8.76
N PRO A 82 -6.10 -11.61 9.91
CA PRO A 82 -5.22 -11.47 11.07
C PRO A 82 -4.88 -12.84 11.67
N PRO A 83 -3.79 -12.95 12.46
CA PRO A 83 -3.51 -14.18 13.19
C PRO A 83 -4.61 -14.43 14.24
N VAL A 84 -4.81 -15.69 14.61
CA VAL A 84 -5.93 -16.10 15.49
C VAL A 84 -5.95 -15.33 16.81
N LYS A 85 -4.77 -15.02 17.37
CA LYS A 85 -4.61 -14.24 18.62
C LYS A 85 -5.22 -12.83 18.56
N TYR A 86 -5.50 -12.29 17.37
CA TYR A 86 -6.03 -10.94 17.17
C TYR A 86 -7.43 -10.89 16.54
N LEU A 87 -8.10 -12.03 16.35
CA LEU A 87 -9.47 -12.04 15.81
C LEU A 87 -10.47 -11.28 16.69
N GLU A 88 -10.25 -11.33 18.01
CA GLU A 88 -11.12 -10.69 19.01
C GLU A 88 -10.57 -9.34 19.51
N LEU A 89 -9.41 -8.89 19.00
CA LEU A 89 -8.67 -7.73 19.54
C LEU A 89 -9.50 -6.44 19.58
N PHE A 90 -10.35 -6.26 18.56
CA PHE A 90 -11.18 -5.06 18.39
C PHE A 90 -12.67 -5.36 18.52
N GLU A 91 -13.03 -6.43 19.24
CA GLU A 91 -14.44 -6.68 19.56
C GLU A 91 -14.99 -5.59 20.48
N GLY A 92 -16.22 -5.15 20.20
CA GLY A 92 -16.85 -4.03 20.90
C GLY A 92 -16.26 -2.65 20.57
N VAL A 93 -15.23 -2.56 19.72
CA VAL A 93 -14.67 -1.28 19.26
C VAL A 93 -15.47 -0.77 18.06
N THR A 94 -15.81 0.51 18.13
CA THR A 94 -16.34 1.30 17.01
C THR A 94 -15.26 2.30 16.61
N PHE A 95 -14.73 2.14 15.40
CA PHE A 95 -13.73 3.04 14.84
C PHE A 95 -14.38 4.35 14.36
N PRO A 96 -13.70 5.50 14.52
CA PRO A 96 -14.22 6.77 14.05
C PRO A 96 -14.26 6.81 12.52
N GLU A 97 -15.45 7.01 11.95
CA GLU A 97 -15.62 7.14 10.50
C GLU A 97 -14.93 8.41 9.98
N PRO A 98 -14.20 8.35 8.85
CA PRO A 98 -13.72 9.56 8.20
C PRO A 98 -14.92 10.39 7.73
N ALA A 99 -14.79 11.72 7.75
CA ALA A 99 -15.86 12.62 7.33
C ALA A 99 -16.30 12.39 5.87
N THR A 100 -15.40 11.81 5.07
CA THR A 100 -15.55 11.48 3.66
C THR A 100 -15.94 10.01 3.43
N LEU A 101 -16.43 9.27 4.43
CA LEU A 101 -16.81 7.86 4.24
C LEU A 101 -17.95 7.70 3.21
N LEU A 102 -18.88 8.65 3.19
CA LEU A 102 -20.05 8.66 2.32
C LEU A 102 -19.93 9.73 1.23
N ASP A 103 -18.71 9.90 0.73
CA ASP A 103 -18.38 10.90 -0.26
C ASP A 103 -19.14 10.69 -1.59
N ASP A 104 -19.55 11.79 -2.23
CA ASP A 104 -20.36 11.79 -3.46
C ASP A 104 -19.62 12.30 -4.70
N TYR A 105 -18.33 12.63 -4.53
CA TYR A 105 -17.40 13.01 -5.59
C TYR A 105 -17.74 14.29 -6.36
N ARG A 106 -18.77 15.06 -5.97
CA ARG A 106 -19.25 16.24 -6.74
C ARG A 106 -18.22 17.32 -7.05
N GLY A 107 -17.14 17.41 -6.27
CA GLY A 107 -16.07 18.40 -6.48
C GLY A 107 -14.86 17.86 -7.26
N ARG A 108 -14.91 16.61 -7.76
CA ARG A 108 -13.79 15.91 -8.40
C ARG A 108 -14.11 15.53 -9.85
N THR A 109 -13.06 15.14 -10.56
CA THR A 109 -13.11 14.65 -11.95
C THR A 109 -13.72 13.26 -12.06
N THR A 110 -13.97 12.82 -13.29
CA THR A 110 -14.62 11.55 -13.63
C THR A 110 -13.87 10.35 -13.04
N ALA A 111 -12.54 10.43 -12.89
CA ALA A 111 -11.73 9.36 -12.32
C ALA A 111 -12.19 8.91 -10.91
N ALA A 112 -12.63 9.84 -10.06
CA ALA A 112 -13.14 9.52 -8.72
C ALA A 112 -14.49 8.76 -8.76
N HIS A 113 -15.28 8.99 -9.81
CA HIS A 113 -16.57 8.31 -10.03
C HIS A 113 -16.39 6.92 -10.67
N ASP A 114 -15.39 6.78 -11.54
CA ASP A 114 -15.19 5.59 -12.39
C ASP A 114 -14.48 4.42 -11.68
N GLN A 115 -13.80 4.68 -10.57
CA GLN A 115 -13.10 3.62 -9.83
C GLN A 115 -14.02 2.47 -9.38
N ASP A 116 -13.38 1.35 -9.08
CA ASP A 116 -13.96 0.17 -8.45
C ASP A 116 -13.10 -0.26 -7.25
N MET A 117 -13.05 0.61 -6.23
CA MET A 117 -12.34 0.45 -4.97
C MET A 117 -13.13 0.97 -3.76
N SER A 118 -14.45 1.11 -3.90
CA SER A 118 -15.30 1.61 -2.81
C SER A 118 -15.73 0.50 -1.85
N LEU A 119 -15.91 0.85 -0.58
CA LEU A 119 -16.51 -0.04 0.41
C LEU A 119 -17.96 -0.39 0.03
N ALA A 120 -18.69 0.57 -0.52
CA ALA A 120 -20.09 0.39 -0.88
C ALA A 120 -20.28 -0.70 -1.96
N ILE A 121 -19.48 -0.65 -3.03
CA ILE A 121 -19.66 -1.48 -4.23
C ILE A 121 -18.63 -2.63 -4.28
N THR A 122 -17.36 -2.33 -4.10
CA THR A 122 -16.26 -3.23 -4.52
C THR A 122 -15.95 -4.34 -3.50
N PHE A 123 -16.28 -4.13 -2.23
CA PHE A 123 -16.01 -5.11 -1.18
C PHE A 123 -16.72 -6.45 -1.45
N GLU A 124 -15.92 -7.51 -1.54
CA GLU A 124 -16.38 -8.86 -1.87
C GLU A 124 -16.85 -9.60 -0.61
N LYS A 125 -18.01 -10.26 -0.72
CA LYS A 125 -18.70 -10.91 0.41
C LYS A 125 -17.83 -11.94 1.12
N ASP A 126 -17.20 -12.83 0.36
CA ASP A 126 -16.44 -13.94 0.94
C ASP A 126 -14.99 -13.59 1.21
N ARG A 127 -14.36 -12.84 0.29
CA ARG A 127 -12.95 -12.46 0.39
C ARG A 127 -12.73 -11.41 1.46
N ASP A 128 -13.49 -10.33 1.47
CA ASP A 128 -13.20 -9.18 2.34
C ASP A 128 -14.02 -9.24 3.63
N LEU A 129 -15.34 -9.40 3.50
CA LEU A 129 -16.26 -9.39 4.64
C LEU A 129 -16.22 -10.67 5.46
N LYS A 130 -15.72 -11.77 4.86
CA LYS A 130 -15.66 -13.10 5.46
C LYS A 130 -17.04 -13.67 5.80
N VAL A 131 -18.01 -13.42 4.93
CA VAL A 131 -19.39 -13.90 5.06
C VAL A 131 -19.63 -15.04 4.07
N ASP A 132 -20.36 -16.08 4.50
CA ASP A 132 -20.76 -17.22 3.66
C ASP A 132 -19.54 -17.98 3.11
N VAL A 133 -18.43 -18.00 3.86
CA VAL A 133 -17.14 -18.44 3.32
C VAL A 133 -17.00 -19.95 3.24
N ARG A 134 -17.84 -20.73 3.92
CA ARG A 134 -17.71 -22.20 4.03
C ARG A 134 -18.39 -22.95 2.87
N ARG A 135 -18.20 -22.46 1.65
CA ARG A 135 -18.81 -23.00 0.42
C ARG A 135 -17.76 -23.23 -0.69
N PRO A 136 -18.03 -24.12 -1.67
CA PRO A 136 -17.15 -24.30 -2.82
C PRO A 136 -16.93 -23.00 -3.60
N GLY A 137 -15.68 -22.74 -4.00
CA GLY A 137 -15.30 -21.54 -4.76
C GLY A 137 -15.16 -20.26 -3.94
N SER A 138 -15.29 -20.35 -2.60
CA SER A 138 -15.03 -19.23 -1.71
C SER A 138 -13.54 -18.85 -1.69
N VAL A 139 -13.23 -17.60 -2.02
CA VAL A 139 -11.85 -17.11 -2.07
C VAL A 139 -11.17 -17.22 -0.71
N PHE A 140 -11.88 -16.85 0.37
CA PHE A 140 -11.34 -16.97 1.72
C PHE A 140 -11.14 -18.42 2.13
N TYR A 141 -12.02 -19.33 1.72
CA TYR A 141 -11.87 -20.74 2.05
C TYR A 141 -10.57 -21.32 1.47
N GLU A 142 -10.34 -21.07 0.18
CA GLU A 142 -9.19 -21.60 -0.55
C GLU A 142 -7.88 -20.97 -0.07
N ARG A 143 -7.88 -19.67 0.23
CA ARG A 143 -6.67 -18.92 0.57
C ARG A 143 -6.32 -18.96 2.06
N VAL A 144 -7.32 -19.16 2.93
CA VAL A 144 -7.16 -19.02 4.38
C VAL A 144 -7.71 -20.23 5.11
N TYR A 145 -9.03 -20.45 5.08
CA TYR A 145 -9.69 -21.41 5.97
C TYR A 145 -9.17 -22.86 5.79
N SER A 146 -8.95 -23.29 4.56
CA SER A 146 -8.40 -24.62 4.22
C SER A 146 -6.95 -24.83 4.68
N LYS A 147 -6.26 -23.75 5.05
CA LYS A 147 -4.87 -23.73 5.56
C LYS A 147 -4.80 -23.55 7.07
N LEU A 148 -5.94 -23.53 7.77
CA LEU A 148 -5.97 -23.44 9.21
C LEU A 148 -5.87 -24.83 9.84
N SER A 149 -5.23 -24.93 11.01
CA SER A 149 -5.36 -26.11 11.86
C SER A 149 -6.79 -26.24 12.40
N PRO A 150 -7.23 -27.42 12.89
CA PRO A 150 -8.55 -27.57 13.51
C PRO A 150 -8.82 -26.56 14.64
N GLU A 151 -7.82 -26.28 15.48
CA GLU A 151 -7.93 -25.31 16.57
C GLU A 151 -8.08 -23.88 16.04
N GLN A 152 -7.36 -23.54 14.97
CA GLN A 152 -7.47 -22.24 14.31
C GLN A 152 -8.82 -22.08 13.60
N GLN A 153 -9.38 -23.15 13.02
CA GLN A 153 -10.72 -23.15 12.43
C GLN A 153 -11.78 -22.85 13.49
N VAL A 154 -11.75 -23.53 14.64
CA VAL A 154 -12.67 -23.26 15.75
C VAL A 154 -12.61 -21.79 16.20
N ALA A 155 -11.41 -21.20 16.24
CA ALA A 155 -11.26 -19.80 16.62
C ALA A 155 -11.82 -18.84 15.56
N TRP A 156 -11.58 -19.11 14.28
CA TRP A 156 -12.17 -18.36 13.18
C TRP A 156 -13.69 -18.53 13.11
N ASP A 157 -14.21 -19.73 13.35
CA ASP A 157 -15.63 -20.04 13.20
C ASP A 157 -16.52 -19.14 14.06
N ARG A 158 -16.10 -18.86 15.29
CA ARG A 158 -16.81 -17.93 16.18
C ARG A 158 -16.93 -16.53 15.58
N ASN A 159 -15.88 -16.05 14.90
CA ASN A 159 -15.88 -14.75 14.24
C ASN A 159 -16.74 -14.76 12.96
N LEU A 160 -16.63 -15.83 12.17
CA LEU A 160 -17.38 -16.00 10.93
C LEU A 160 -18.89 -16.10 11.19
N ASP A 161 -19.30 -16.89 12.18
CA ASP A 161 -20.72 -17.08 12.52
C ASP A 161 -21.36 -15.76 12.97
N ARG A 162 -20.65 -14.98 13.82
CA ARG A 162 -21.11 -13.65 14.24
C ARG A 162 -21.28 -12.70 13.05
N ARG A 163 -20.33 -12.69 12.11
CA ARG A 163 -20.42 -11.84 10.92
C ARG A 163 -21.57 -12.26 10.00
N GLU A 164 -21.79 -13.56 9.86
CA GLU A 164 -22.91 -14.08 9.07
C GLU A 164 -24.26 -13.69 9.69
N GLU A 165 -24.39 -13.75 11.02
CA GLU A 165 -25.58 -13.27 11.73
C GLU A 165 -25.80 -11.77 11.50
N GLU A 166 -24.77 -10.94 11.74
CA GLU A 166 -24.83 -9.48 11.53
C GLU A 166 -25.17 -9.12 10.08
N TYR A 167 -24.55 -9.79 9.10
CA TYR A 167 -24.74 -9.50 7.67
C TYR A 167 -26.16 -9.84 7.18
N ASN A 168 -26.81 -10.84 7.78
CA ASN A 168 -28.14 -11.28 7.40
C ASN A 168 -29.27 -10.46 8.03
N ASP A 169 -28.97 -9.44 8.83
CA ASP A 169 -29.96 -8.50 9.33
C ASP A 169 -30.64 -7.76 8.15
N PRO A 170 -31.98 -7.84 7.99
CA PRO A 170 -32.70 -7.20 6.88
C PRO A 170 -32.60 -5.66 6.87
N ASP A 171 -32.19 -5.03 7.96
CA ASP A 171 -31.97 -3.60 8.06
C ASP A 171 -30.52 -3.18 7.73
N LEU A 172 -29.60 -4.13 7.59
CA LEU A 172 -28.23 -3.89 7.15
C LEU A 172 -28.15 -3.68 5.63
N LYS A 173 -28.61 -2.51 5.17
CA LYS A 173 -28.64 -2.10 3.76
C LYS A 173 -28.24 -0.64 3.56
N GLY A 174 -27.87 -0.29 2.32
CA GLY A 174 -27.48 1.08 1.96
C GLY A 174 -26.35 1.61 2.86
N VAL A 175 -26.56 2.80 3.45
CA VAL A 175 -25.58 3.45 4.33
C VAL A 175 -25.24 2.60 5.55
N ALA A 176 -26.21 1.88 6.14
CA ALA A 176 -25.95 1.01 7.29
C ALA A 176 -24.98 -0.11 6.93
N LEU A 177 -25.16 -0.72 5.75
CA LEU A 177 -24.23 -1.73 5.23
C LEU A 177 -22.84 -1.14 4.99
N THR A 178 -22.72 0.02 4.33
CA THR A 178 -21.42 0.65 4.10
C THR A 178 -20.65 0.91 5.40
N ARG A 179 -21.33 1.41 6.44
CA ARG A 179 -20.72 1.63 7.76
C ARG A 179 -20.29 0.32 8.42
N TRP A 180 -21.09 -0.73 8.33
CA TRP A 180 -20.69 -2.03 8.84
C TRP A 180 -19.50 -2.62 8.07
N LYS A 181 -19.48 -2.49 6.73
CA LYS A 181 -18.32 -2.88 5.90
C LYS A 181 -17.06 -2.12 6.33
N TYR A 182 -17.17 -0.82 6.58
CA TYR A 182 -16.08 0.01 7.12
C TYR A 182 -15.57 -0.52 8.47
N GLN A 183 -16.46 -0.79 9.43
CA GLN A 183 -16.07 -1.31 10.73
C GLN A 183 -15.40 -2.70 10.62
N SER A 184 -15.96 -3.60 9.81
CA SER A 184 -15.38 -4.93 9.55
C SER A 184 -14.01 -4.84 8.89
N TYR A 185 -13.86 -3.95 7.90
CA TYR A 185 -12.59 -3.66 7.23
C TYR A 185 -11.52 -3.19 8.23
N LEU A 186 -11.82 -2.17 9.03
CA LEU A 186 -10.85 -1.59 9.97
C LEU A 186 -10.44 -2.59 11.06
N ARG A 187 -11.39 -3.41 11.56
CA ARG A 187 -11.07 -4.49 12.51
C ARG A 187 -10.01 -5.44 11.94
N ASP A 188 -10.23 -5.93 10.73
CA ASP A 188 -9.36 -6.90 10.08
C ASP A 188 -8.00 -6.29 9.68
N TYR A 189 -8.03 -5.08 9.10
CA TYR A 189 -6.84 -4.34 8.70
C TYR A 189 -5.95 -4.06 9.90
N LEU A 190 -6.49 -3.45 10.96
CA LEU A 190 -5.72 -3.07 12.15
C LEU A 190 -5.24 -4.29 12.94
N ALA A 191 -5.97 -5.40 12.92
CA ALA A 191 -5.50 -6.64 13.56
C ALA A 191 -4.29 -7.24 12.82
N CYS A 192 -4.24 -7.10 11.49
CA CYS A 192 -3.03 -7.43 10.72
C CYS A 192 -1.88 -6.47 11.03
N VAL A 193 -2.16 -5.17 11.16
CA VAL A 193 -1.16 -4.16 11.56
C VAL A 193 -0.59 -4.45 12.93
N ARG A 194 -1.42 -4.87 13.90
CA ARG A 194 -0.92 -5.25 15.23
C ARG A 194 0.10 -6.40 15.16
N SER A 195 -0.16 -7.41 14.33
CA SER A 195 0.81 -8.49 14.11
C SER A 195 2.10 -8.00 13.46
N MET A 196 2.04 -6.97 12.62
CA MET A 196 3.22 -6.35 12.04
C MET A 196 4.05 -5.65 13.11
N ASP A 197 3.39 -4.81 13.93
CA ASP A 197 4.01 -4.05 15.01
C ASP A 197 4.77 -4.95 16.00
N ASP A 198 4.16 -6.07 16.43
CA ASP A 198 4.86 -7.03 17.30
C ASP A 198 6.13 -7.58 16.66
N ASN A 199 6.09 -7.89 15.36
CA ASN A 199 7.19 -8.54 14.66
C ASN A 199 8.33 -7.57 14.32
N ILE A 200 8.00 -6.31 14.04
CA ILE A 200 8.98 -5.24 14.00
C ILE A 200 9.65 -5.12 15.37
N GLY A 201 8.87 -5.14 16.46
CA GLY A 201 9.38 -5.17 17.83
C GLY A 201 10.36 -6.32 18.05
N ARG A 202 9.99 -7.56 17.70
CA ARG A 202 10.86 -8.74 17.81
C ARG A 202 12.18 -8.60 17.06
N LEU A 203 12.15 -8.05 15.85
CA LEU A 203 13.36 -7.84 15.05
C LEU A 203 14.26 -6.77 15.69
N LEU A 204 13.68 -5.67 16.17
CA LEU A 204 14.40 -4.61 16.88
C LEU A 204 15.00 -5.10 18.20
N ASP A 205 14.23 -5.89 18.97
CA ASP A 205 14.67 -6.51 20.22
C ASP A 205 15.86 -7.44 19.96
N TYR A 206 15.79 -8.29 18.91
CA TYR A 206 16.91 -9.13 18.52
C TYR A 206 18.16 -8.31 18.17
N LEU A 207 18.02 -7.22 17.41
CA LEU A 207 19.17 -6.33 17.12
C LEU A 207 19.78 -5.75 18.40
N ALA A 208 18.96 -5.37 19.38
CA ALA A 208 19.43 -4.86 20.66
C ALA A 208 20.14 -5.94 21.50
N GLU A 209 19.50 -7.09 21.68
CA GLU A 209 20.02 -8.21 22.49
C GLU A 209 21.31 -8.81 21.91
N SER A 210 21.46 -8.83 20.59
CA SER A 210 22.67 -9.30 19.91
C SER A 210 23.78 -8.25 19.81
N GLY A 211 23.54 -7.02 20.29
CA GLY A 211 24.48 -5.89 20.18
C GLY A 211 24.64 -5.33 18.76
N LEU A 212 23.80 -5.74 17.80
CA LEU A 212 23.80 -5.24 16.43
C LEU A 212 23.17 -3.84 16.29
N ALA A 213 22.29 -3.45 17.21
CA ALA A 213 21.55 -2.20 17.16
C ALA A 213 22.44 -0.95 17.09
N GLU A 214 23.63 -0.99 17.69
CA GLU A 214 24.58 0.14 17.73
C GLU A 214 25.23 0.41 16.37
N ASN A 215 25.24 -0.57 15.46
CA ASN A 215 25.89 -0.48 14.16
C ASN A 215 24.97 -0.91 13.01
N THR A 216 23.65 -0.80 13.22
CA THR A 216 22.65 -1.12 12.19
C THR A 216 21.77 0.10 11.94
N ILE A 217 21.69 0.50 10.68
CA ILE A 217 20.69 1.47 10.21
C ILE A 217 19.39 0.71 9.99
N VAL A 218 18.30 1.17 10.59
CA VAL A 218 16.97 0.58 10.41
C VAL A 218 16.11 1.54 9.60
N ILE A 219 15.57 1.04 8.49
CA ILE A 219 14.62 1.76 7.64
C ILE A 219 13.29 1.00 7.69
N TYR A 220 12.24 1.65 8.16
CA TYR A 220 10.86 1.18 8.03
C TYR A 220 10.15 2.03 6.99
N ALA A 221 9.57 1.36 5.99
CA ALA A 221 8.81 2.01 4.94
C ALA A 221 7.64 1.13 4.50
N SER A 222 6.63 1.75 3.88
CA SER A 222 5.59 1.05 3.12
C SER A 222 5.85 1.19 1.63
N ASP A 223 5.40 0.21 0.83
CA ASP A 223 5.43 0.29 -0.63
C ASP A 223 4.57 1.44 -1.17
N GLN A 224 3.49 1.78 -0.47
CA GLN A 224 2.55 2.87 -0.76
C GLN A 224 1.70 3.23 0.48
N GLY A 225 0.93 4.32 0.39
CA GLY A 225 -0.12 4.66 1.36
C GLY A 225 -1.37 3.81 1.13
N PHE A 226 -2.43 3.99 1.92
CA PHE A 226 -3.67 3.23 1.76
C PHE A 226 -4.89 4.01 2.25
N PHE A 227 -6.00 3.95 1.53
CA PHE A 227 -7.27 4.48 2.02
C PHE A 227 -7.85 3.56 3.10
N LEU A 228 -8.17 4.15 4.26
CA LEU A 228 -8.83 3.48 5.38
C LEU A 228 -10.29 3.91 5.49
N GLY A 229 -10.97 4.08 4.35
CA GLY A 229 -12.36 4.55 4.27
C GLY A 229 -12.52 6.01 3.88
N GLU A 230 -11.44 6.79 3.80
CA GLU A 230 -11.45 8.12 3.18
C GLU A 230 -11.97 7.99 1.74
N HIS A 231 -12.77 8.97 1.31
CA HIS A 231 -13.57 8.92 0.07
C HIS A 231 -14.49 7.69 -0.09
N GLY A 232 -14.73 6.92 0.98
CA GLY A 232 -15.45 5.66 0.91
C GLY A 232 -14.64 4.53 0.28
N TRP A 233 -13.31 4.65 0.21
CA TRP A 233 -12.42 3.74 -0.52
C TRP A 233 -11.54 2.86 0.39
N PHE A 234 -11.03 1.79 -0.20
CA PHE A 234 -9.84 1.05 0.23
C PHE A 234 -8.89 0.96 -0.97
N ASP A 235 -7.72 0.35 -0.82
CA ASP A 235 -6.69 0.27 -1.87
C ASP A 235 -5.91 1.61 -2.00
N LYS A 236 -5.32 1.86 -3.17
CA LYS A 236 -4.33 2.92 -3.43
C LYS A 236 -4.48 3.40 -4.88
N ARG A 237 -3.39 3.80 -5.55
CA ARG A 237 -3.24 4.12 -6.99
C ARG A 237 -3.45 5.59 -7.33
N PHE A 238 -4.38 6.27 -6.67
CA PHE A 238 -4.55 7.70 -6.85
C PHE A 238 -3.39 8.49 -6.22
N MET A 239 -3.14 9.69 -6.76
CA MET A 239 -2.22 10.69 -6.18
C MET A 239 -2.81 11.46 -4.97
N TYR A 240 -4.02 11.11 -4.50
CA TYR A 240 -4.56 11.60 -3.23
C TYR A 240 -3.72 11.11 -2.03
N ASP A 241 -3.67 11.90 -0.96
CA ASP A 241 -2.65 11.88 0.09
C ASP A 241 -2.60 10.55 0.85
N GLU A 242 -3.75 9.95 1.16
CA GLU A 242 -3.80 8.67 1.87
C GLU A 242 -3.11 7.55 1.08
N SER A 243 -3.18 7.58 -0.26
CA SER A 243 -2.55 6.61 -1.17
C SER A 243 -1.13 7.02 -1.55
N TYR A 244 -0.92 8.32 -1.78
CA TYR A 244 0.32 8.92 -2.25
C TYR A 244 1.40 8.98 -1.17
N ARG A 245 1.05 9.41 0.05
CA ARG A 245 2.00 9.61 1.13
C ARG A 245 2.24 8.32 1.88
N THR A 246 3.50 7.93 1.98
CA THR A 246 3.91 6.67 2.63
C THR A 246 4.62 6.93 3.96
N PRO A 247 4.50 6.04 4.95
CA PRO A 247 5.35 6.09 6.13
C PRO A 247 6.81 5.81 5.74
N LEU A 248 7.72 6.63 6.26
CA LEU A 248 9.17 6.44 6.20
C LEU A 248 9.75 6.82 7.56
N LEU A 249 10.35 5.85 8.25
CA LEU A 249 11.11 6.07 9.49
C LEU A 249 12.51 5.51 9.32
N ILE A 250 13.52 6.30 9.69
CA ILE A 250 14.92 5.91 9.61
C ILE A 250 15.56 6.11 10.99
N LYS A 251 16.14 5.04 11.53
CA LYS A 251 16.99 5.07 12.72
C LYS A 251 18.43 4.82 12.28
N TRP A 252 19.29 5.82 12.46
CA TRP A 252 20.73 5.71 12.23
C TRP A 252 21.47 6.16 13.50
N PRO A 253 22.00 5.22 14.30
CA PRO A 253 22.74 5.53 15.51
C PRO A 253 23.86 6.56 15.25
N ASP A 254 24.01 7.51 16.18
CA ASP A 254 25.00 8.60 16.17
C ASP A 254 24.96 9.57 14.97
N VAL A 255 23.99 9.43 14.06
CA VAL A 255 23.85 10.31 12.88
C VAL A 255 22.51 11.04 12.87
N VAL A 256 21.40 10.32 13.06
CA VAL A 256 20.06 10.92 13.10
C VAL A 256 19.70 11.25 14.55
N GLU A 257 19.34 12.51 14.81
CA GLU A 257 18.87 12.92 16.14
C GLU A 257 17.53 12.21 16.49
N PRO A 258 17.42 11.54 17.65
CA PRO A 258 16.20 10.85 18.03
C PRO A 258 15.01 11.81 18.17
N GLY A 259 13.90 11.47 17.52
CA GLY A 259 12.66 12.27 17.56
C GLY A 259 12.59 13.39 16.52
N SER A 260 13.59 13.52 15.64
CA SER A 260 13.55 14.47 14.53
C SER A 260 12.39 14.19 13.58
N VAL A 261 11.82 15.27 13.04
CA VAL A 261 10.80 15.25 12.00
C VAL A 261 11.32 16.11 10.86
N ASN A 262 11.24 15.59 9.63
CA ASN A 262 11.68 16.28 8.42
C ASN A 262 10.48 16.40 7.46
N SER A 263 10.33 17.57 6.85
CA SER A 263 9.26 17.88 5.88
C SER A 263 9.78 18.14 4.47
N ASP A 264 11.08 17.92 4.24
CA ASP A 264 11.64 17.93 2.90
C ASP A 264 10.96 16.83 2.08
N LEU A 265 10.66 17.14 0.82
CA LEU A 265 10.09 16.14 -0.06
C LEU A 265 11.12 15.02 -0.22
N VAL A 266 10.69 13.77 -0.12
CA VAL A 266 11.47 12.55 -0.43
C VAL A 266 10.68 11.68 -1.42
N SER A 267 11.36 10.76 -2.10
CA SER A 267 10.81 9.82 -3.07
C SER A 267 11.31 8.41 -2.80
N ASN A 268 10.57 7.40 -3.23
CA ASN A 268 11.05 6.02 -3.19
C ASN A 268 12.31 5.81 -4.05
N LEU A 269 12.57 6.67 -5.03
CA LEU A 269 13.82 6.66 -5.81
C LEU A 269 15.06 6.96 -4.95
N ASP A 270 14.88 7.69 -3.84
CA ASP A 270 15.98 8.15 -2.98
C ASP A 270 16.61 7.01 -2.16
N PHE A 271 15.90 5.89 -1.95
CA PHE A 271 16.39 4.79 -1.12
C PHE A 271 17.72 4.23 -1.63
N ALA A 272 17.84 3.99 -2.94
CA ALA A 272 19.02 3.36 -3.51
C ALA A 272 20.29 4.19 -3.26
N GLN A 273 20.28 5.46 -3.64
CA GLN A 273 21.42 6.37 -3.46
C GLN A 273 21.71 6.63 -1.98
N THR A 274 20.67 6.73 -1.14
CA THR A 274 20.85 6.85 0.31
C THR A 274 21.58 5.63 0.88
N ILE A 275 21.18 4.41 0.51
CA ILE A 275 21.80 3.16 0.99
C ILE A 275 23.24 3.05 0.48
N LEU A 276 23.50 3.44 -0.77
CA LEU A 276 24.85 3.44 -1.34
C LEU A 276 25.77 4.42 -0.61
N GLU A 277 25.32 5.65 -0.34
CA GLU A 277 26.11 6.62 0.42
C GLU A 277 26.37 6.13 1.86
N MET A 278 25.35 5.59 2.54
CA MET A 278 25.51 4.97 3.87
C MET A 278 26.55 3.84 3.87
N ALA A 279 26.59 3.06 2.78
CA ALA A 279 27.55 1.97 2.59
C ALA A 279 28.91 2.42 2.02
N GLN A 280 29.09 3.72 1.74
CA GLN A 280 30.29 4.29 1.10
C GLN A 280 30.58 3.68 -0.27
N VAL A 281 29.53 3.36 -1.02
CA VAL A 281 29.59 2.87 -2.40
C VAL A 281 29.22 4.02 -3.33
N ALA A 282 29.98 4.16 -4.43
CA ALA A 282 29.65 5.16 -5.44
C ALA A 282 28.29 4.85 -6.08
N GLU A 283 27.48 5.89 -6.24
CA GLU A 283 26.25 5.80 -7.03
C GLU A 283 26.55 5.72 -8.53
N ASP A 284 25.53 5.31 -9.29
CA ASP A 284 25.58 5.30 -10.75
C ASP A 284 24.87 6.56 -11.28
N GLU A 285 25.46 7.21 -12.29
CA GLU A 285 24.92 8.46 -12.87
C GLU A 285 23.52 8.29 -13.50
N SER A 286 23.10 7.05 -13.79
CA SER A 286 21.73 6.76 -14.29
C SER A 286 20.66 6.77 -13.19
N MET A 287 21.04 6.81 -11.91
CA MET A 287 20.08 6.88 -10.81
C MET A 287 19.41 8.26 -10.76
N GLN A 288 18.09 8.25 -10.54
CA GLN A 288 17.26 9.47 -10.63
C GLN A 288 16.79 10.01 -9.27
N GLY A 289 17.15 9.36 -8.17
CA GLY A 289 16.85 9.82 -6.82
C GLY A 289 17.84 10.88 -6.31
N ALA A 290 17.76 11.16 -5.03
CA ALA A 290 18.75 11.94 -4.29
C ALA A 290 19.03 11.28 -2.93
N SER A 291 20.30 11.20 -2.52
CA SER A 291 20.62 10.67 -1.20
C SER A 291 20.01 11.52 -0.09
N MET A 292 19.32 10.88 0.86
CA MET A 292 18.73 11.51 2.04
C MET A 292 19.75 11.75 3.16
N VAL A 293 21.01 11.34 3.02
CA VAL A 293 22.02 11.48 4.08
C VAL A 293 22.18 12.93 4.58
N PRO A 294 22.20 13.98 3.73
CA PRO A 294 22.26 15.36 4.22
C PRO A 294 21.07 15.75 5.10
N ILE A 295 19.84 15.46 4.65
CA ILE A 295 18.63 15.79 5.43
C ILE A 295 18.50 14.95 6.70
N LEU A 296 19.04 13.73 6.72
CA LEU A 296 19.14 12.88 7.91
C LEU A 296 20.12 13.46 8.95
N LYS A 297 21.12 14.24 8.52
CA LYS A 297 22.03 15.00 9.38
C LYS A 297 21.49 16.39 9.77
N GLY A 298 20.26 16.72 9.34
CA GLY A 298 19.64 18.02 9.58
C GLY A 298 20.08 19.13 8.63
N GLU A 299 20.72 18.79 7.52
CA GLU A 299 21.22 19.74 6.51
C GLU A 299 20.47 19.56 5.19
N THR A 300 19.50 20.44 4.92
CA THR A 300 18.79 20.47 3.63
C THR A 300 19.66 21.17 2.57
N PRO A 301 20.07 20.50 1.49
CA PRO A 301 20.83 21.12 0.41
C PRO A 301 20.06 22.26 -0.28
N ASP A 302 20.77 23.29 -0.76
CA ASP A 302 20.16 24.45 -1.46
C ASP A 302 19.42 24.05 -2.75
N ASP A 303 19.86 22.97 -3.39
CA ASP A 303 19.29 22.40 -4.61
C ASP A 303 18.36 21.22 -4.34
N TRP A 304 17.94 21.01 -3.08
CA TRP A 304 17.01 19.95 -2.73
C TRP A 304 15.70 20.07 -3.52
N ARG A 305 15.10 18.90 -3.79
CA ARG A 305 13.91 18.78 -4.64
C ARG A 305 12.75 19.60 -4.08
N LYS A 306 12.19 20.45 -4.95
CA LYS A 306 11.01 21.29 -4.69
C LYS A 306 9.70 20.67 -5.15
N TYR A 307 9.78 19.67 -6.03
CA TYR A 307 8.65 19.06 -6.71
C TYR A 307 8.81 17.54 -6.72
N HIS A 308 7.79 16.81 -6.30
CA HIS A 308 7.74 15.36 -6.40
C HIS A 308 6.83 14.97 -7.57
N TYR A 309 7.35 14.15 -8.50
CA TYR A 309 6.61 13.64 -9.66
C TYR A 309 5.89 12.33 -9.30
N TYR A 310 4.70 12.14 -9.85
CA TYR A 310 3.94 10.90 -9.71
C TYR A 310 3.40 10.46 -11.08
N THR A 311 3.39 9.15 -11.32
CA THR A 311 2.75 8.58 -12.51
C THR A 311 2.18 7.20 -12.21
N TYR A 312 1.03 6.91 -12.82
CA TYR A 312 0.29 5.66 -12.67
C TYR A 312 -0.23 5.18 -14.03
N TYR A 313 -0.04 3.88 -14.32
CA TYR A 313 -0.23 3.30 -15.66
C TYR A 313 -1.23 2.14 -15.75
N GLU A 314 -1.68 1.54 -14.64
CA GLU A 314 -2.46 0.30 -14.68
C GLU A 314 -3.94 0.54 -14.98
N TYR A 315 -4.27 0.77 -16.26
CA TYR A 315 -5.65 0.86 -16.75
C TYR A 315 -5.77 0.42 -18.23
N PRO A 316 -6.84 -0.29 -18.63
CA PRO A 316 -7.80 -0.98 -17.76
C PRO A 316 -7.10 -2.02 -16.86
N GLY A 317 -7.49 -2.08 -15.59
CA GLY A 317 -6.78 -2.83 -14.57
C GLY A 317 -7.59 -2.98 -13.29
N TRP A 318 -7.03 -3.69 -12.31
CA TRP A 318 -7.68 -3.86 -11.01
C TRP A 318 -8.04 -2.50 -10.42
N HIS A 319 -9.25 -2.39 -9.86
CA HIS A 319 -9.80 -1.18 -9.27
C HIS A 319 -10.12 -0.02 -10.22
N MET A 320 -9.86 -0.18 -11.52
CA MET A 320 -10.33 0.73 -12.58
C MET A 320 -9.98 2.20 -12.34
N VAL A 321 -8.83 2.46 -11.72
CA VAL A 321 -8.29 3.81 -11.54
C VAL A 321 -7.71 4.28 -12.87
N GLN A 322 -8.13 5.47 -13.31
CA GLN A 322 -7.67 6.06 -14.56
C GLN A 322 -6.17 6.36 -14.52
N ARG A 323 -5.49 6.25 -15.65
CA ARG A 323 -4.06 6.58 -15.71
C ARG A 323 -3.87 8.07 -15.55
N HIS A 324 -2.84 8.43 -14.81
CA HIS A 324 -2.58 9.82 -14.50
C HIS A 324 -1.12 10.07 -14.18
N GLU A 325 -0.74 11.33 -14.31
CA GLU A 325 0.53 11.86 -13.84
C GLU A 325 0.28 13.15 -13.06
N GLY A 326 1.28 13.60 -12.31
CA GLY A 326 1.14 14.83 -11.56
C GLY A 326 2.39 15.26 -10.83
N VAL A 327 2.30 16.43 -10.21
CA VAL A 327 3.38 17.02 -9.42
C VAL A 327 2.84 17.60 -8.12
N TYR A 328 3.62 17.43 -7.03
CA TYR A 328 3.36 17.98 -5.71
C TYR A 328 4.52 18.88 -5.27
N ASP A 329 4.23 20.06 -4.73
CA ASP A 329 5.26 21.03 -4.31
C ASP A 329 5.37 21.24 -2.78
N GLY A 330 4.73 20.38 -1.98
CA GLY A 330 4.62 20.56 -0.53
C GLY A 330 3.33 21.27 -0.07
N ARG A 331 2.54 21.82 -1.00
CA ARG A 331 1.20 22.36 -0.71
C ARG A 331 0.18 22.06 -1.80
N TYR A 332 0.55 22.23 -3.05
CA TYR A 332 -0.33 22.08 -4.20
C TYR A 332 -0.05 20.77 -4.90
N LYS A 333 -1.11 20.04 -5.26
CA LYS A 333 -1.04 18.90 -6.18
C LYS A 333 -1.69 19.29 -7.49
N LEU A 334 -1.01 19.03 -8.60
CA LEU A 334 -1.57 19.09 -9.93
C LEU A 334 -1.60 17.67 -10.50
N ILE A 335 -2.77 17.21 -10.94
CA ILE A 335 -3.01 15.85 -11.43
C ILE A 335 -3.64 15.93 -12.81
N HIS A 336 -3.17 15.11 -13.74
CA HIS A 336 -3.70 14.98 -15.09
C HIS A 336 -4.13 13.54 -15.37
N PHE A 337 -5.42 13.30 -15.48
CA PHE A 337 -6.00 12.03 -15.94
C PHE A 337 -6.01 12.01 -17.47
N TYR A 338 -4.86 11.70 -18.06
CA TYR A 338 -4.60 11.94 -19.48
C TYR A 338 -5.43 11.09 -20.46
N ASP A 339 -6.03 9.99 -20.01
CA ASP A 339 -6.99 9.22 -20.83
C ASP A 339 -8.35 9.93 -20.96
N LEU A 340 -8.68 10.77 -19.99
CA LEU A 340 -9.91 11.55 -19.93
C LEU A 340 -9.71 13.01 -20.36
N ASP A 341 -8.46 13.48 -20.46
CA ASP A 341 -8.08 14.89 -20.62
C ASP A 341 -8.69 15.79 -19.53
N GLU A 342 -8.69 15.27 -18.29
CA GLU A 342 -9.21 15.96 -17.11
C GLU A 342 -8.09 16.31 -16.14
N TRP A 343 -8.15 17.52 -15.59
CA TRP A 343 -7.12 18.07 -14.71
C TRP A 343 -7.69 18.41 -13.33
N GLU A 344 -6.90 18.15 -12.29
CA GLU A 344 -7.18 18.58 -10.93
C GLU A 344 -6.04 19.42 -10.36
N LEU A 345 -6.40 20.53 -9.71
CA LEU A 345 -5.51 21.27 -8.82
C LEU A 345 -6.08 21.24 -7.41
N ILE A 346 -5.28 20.84 -6.43
CA ILE A 346 -5.67 20.72 -5.03
C ILE A 346 -4.76 21.60 -4.17
N ASP A 347 -5.32 22.38 -3.24
CA ASP A 347 -4.58 23.13 -2.21
C ASP A 347 -4.68 22.39 -0.87
N MET A 348 -3.65 21.61 -0.53
CA MET A 348 -3.61 20.79 0.69
C MET A 348 -3.69 21.60 1.98
N LYS A 349 -3.42 22.92 1.93
CA LYS A 349 -3.52 23.78 3.11
C LYS A 349 -4.97 24.12 3.45
N THR A 350 -5.78 24.39 2.43
CA THR A 350 -7.19 24.79 2.61
C THR A 350 -8.15 23.61 2.49
N ASP A 351 -7.73 22.56 1.79
CA ASP A 351 -8.52 21.36 1.53
C ASP A 351 -7.66 20.10 1.74
N PRO A 352 -7.31 19.77 2.99
CA PRO A 352 -6.47 18.60 3.30
C PRO A 352 -7.16 17.27 3.02
N HIS A 353 -8.47 17.28 2.74
CA HIS A 353 -9.26 16.11 2.34
C HIS A 353 -9.52 16.09 0.83
N GLU A 354 -8.91 16.99 0.05
CA GLU A 354 -8.87 16.90 -1.41
C GLU A 354 -10.26 16.80 -2.08
N LEU A 355 -11.25 17.52 -1.53
CA LEU A 355 -12.64 17.46 -1.98
C LEU A 355 -12.97 18.44 -3.11
N THR A 356 -12.11 19.40 -3.40
CA THR A 356 -12.40 20.49 -4.32
C THR A 356 -11.32 20.64 -5.37
N ASN A 357 -11.66 20.36 -6.62
CA ASN A 357 -10.81 20.68 -7.76
C ASN A 357 -10.81 22.20 -8.03
N GLN A 358 -9.64 22.82 -7.93
CA GLN A 358 -9.39 24.25 -8.17
C GLN A 358 -8.88 24.57 -9.59
N PHE A 359 -8.74 23.58 -10.47
CA PHE A 359 -8.09 23.77 -11.78
C PHE A 359 -8.80 24.80 -12.68
N HIS A 360 -10.09 25.03 -12.48
CA HIS A 360 -10.85 26.06 -13.21
C HIS A 360 -11.10 27.33 -12.41
N SER A 361 -10.51 27.46 -11.23
CA SER A 361 -10.68 28.63 -10.36
C SER A 361 -9.77 29.78 -10.79
N PRO A 362 -10.32 30.97 -11.12
CA PRO A 362 -9.50 32.13 -11.49
C PRO A 362 -8.53 32.59 -10.39
N GLU A 363 -8.86 32.32 -9.12
CA GLU A 363 -8.00 32.64 -7.98
C GLU A 363 -6.67 31.88 -8.02
N TYR A 364 -6.68 30.67 -8.60
CA TYR A 364 -5.52 29.78 -8.65
C TYR A 364 -4.77 29.87 -9.98
N ALA A 365 -5.12 30.76 -10.91
CA ALA A 365 -4.51 30.85 -12.25
C ALA A 365 -2.96 30.85 -12.21
N SER A 366 -2.37 31.72 -11.37
CA SER A 366 -0.90 31.76 -11.22
C SER A 366 -0.28 30.50 -10.61
N VAL A 367 -1.03 29.78 -9.78
CA VAL A 367 -0.60 28.49 -9.22
C VAL A 367 -0.65 27.41 -10.28
N ILE A 368 -1.72 27.39 -11.09
CA ILE A 368 -1.89 26.45 -12.20
C ILE A 368 -0.71 26.59 -13.17
N ASP A 369 -0.43 27.81 -13.63
CA ASP A 369 0.67 28.08 -14.57
C ASP A 369 2.02 27.56 -14.01
N ARG A 370 2.33 27.89 -12.76
CA ARG A 370 3.56 27.43 -12.09
C ARG A 370 3.62 25.91 -11.96
N MET A 371 2.51 25.25 -11.64
CA MET A 371 2.47 23.80 -11.45
C MET A 371 2.54 23.06 -12.79
N MET A 372 1.98 23.63 -13.87
CA MET A 372 2.14 23.12 -15.24
C MET A 372 3.60 23.20 -15.70
N GLU A 373 4.26 24.34 -15.47
CA GLU A 373 5.69 24.52 -15.71
C GLU A 373 6.53 23.52 -14.88
N ALA A 374 6.18 23.35 -13.60
CA ALA A 374 6.86 22.39 -12.73
C ALA A 374 6.70 20.95 -13.25
N LEU A 375 5.50 20.55 -13.69
CA LEU A 375 5.25 19.24 -14.27
C LEU A 375 6.11 19.01 -15.52
N ALA A 376 6.17 19.98 -16.43
CA ALA A 376 7.02 19.89 -17.63
C ALA A 376 8.51 19.74 -17.26
N MET A 377 8.99 20.55 -16.32
CA MET A 377 10.38 20.51 -15.85
C MET A 377 10.74 19.17 -15.18
N VAL A 378 9.87 18.61 -14.32
CA VAL A 378 10.18 17.31 -13.68
C VAL A 378 10.12 16.16 -14.67
N LYS A 379 9.24 16.23 -15.68
CA LYS A 379 9.20 15.23 -16.75
C LYS A 379 10.48 15.23 -17.58
N GLU A 380 10.99 16.42 -17.93
CA GLU A 380 12.29 16.56 -18.60
C GLU A 380 13.43 16.02 -17.72
N ARG A 381 13.47 16.41 -16.44
CA ARG A 381 14.50 15.95 -15.49
C ARG A 381 14.54 14.42 -15.35
N TYR A 382 13.37 13.77 -15.34
CA TYR A 382 13.27 12.32 -15.19
C TYR A 382 13.22 11.57 -16.52
N GLU A 383 13.46 12.26 -17.63
CA GLU A 383 13.44 11.67 -18.98
C GLU A 383 12.16 10.87 -19.22
N VAL A 384 11.03 11.36 -18.72
CA VAL A 384 9.73 10.68 -18.85
C VAL A 384 9.43 10.54 -20.33
N PRO A 385 9.19 9.31 -20.84
CA PRO A 385 8.95 9.09 -22.25
C PRO A 385 7.82 9.97 -22.80
N GLU A 386 8.01 10.50 -24.01
CA GLU A 386 6.97 11.28 -24.68
C GLU A 386 5.77 10.40 -25.08
N GLY A 387 4.59 11.02 -25.06
CA GLY A 387 3.33 10.39 -25.45
C GLY A 387 2.59 9.72 -24.29
N ILE A 388 1.31 9.46 -24.54
CA ILE A 388 0.46 8.70 -23.63
C ILE A 388 0.70 7.21 -23.93
N PRO A 389 1.10 6.38 -22.93
CA PRO A 389 1.24 4.95 -23.15
C PRO A 389 -0.05 4.36 -23.75
N SER A 390 0.04 3.39 -24.66
CA SER A 390 -1.17 2.74 -25.17
C SER A 390 -1.94 2.07 -24.03
N PRO A 391 -3.28 2.19 -23.98
CA PRO A 391 -4.09 1.35 -23.09
C PRO A 391 -3.79 -0.13 -23.35
N ARG A 392 -4.06 -1.00 -22.36
CA ARG A 392 -3.94 -2.44 -22.59
C ARG A 392 -4.97 -2.89 -23.65
N GLU A 393 -4.51 -3.14 -24.87
CA GLU A 393 -5.38 -3.53 -26.00
C GLU A 393 -6.04 -4.90 -25.79
N GLY A 394 -7.27 -5.06 -26.30
CA GLY A 394 -7.99 -6.34 -26.30
C GLY A 394 -8.42 -6.85 -24.91
N ILE A 395 -8.34 -6.01 -23.89
CA ILE A 395 -8.78 -6.34 -22.54
C ILE A 395 -10.24 -5.96 -22.37
N ASP A 396 -11.06 -6.95 -22.00
CA ASP A 396 -12.41 -6.73 -21.51
C ASP A 396 -12.37 -6.16 -20.07
N PRO A 397 -12.86 -4.93 -19.81
CA PRO A 397 -12.93 -4.35 -18.47
C PRO A 397 -13.68 -5.21 -17.46
N MET A 398 -14.64 -6.04 -17.91
CA MET A 398 -15.36 -6.98 -17.06
C MET A 398 -14.43 -7.96 -16.34
N ARG A 399 -13.22 -8.20 -16.86
CA ARG A 399 -12.22 -9.01 -16.15
C ARG A 399 -11.84 -8.43 -14.79
N TYR A 400 -11.80 -7.11 -14.66
CA TYR A 400 -11.26 -6.42 -13.50
C TYR A 400 -12.31 -5.91 -12.52
N TYR A 401 -13.55 -5.76 -12.97
CA TYR A 401 -14.65 -5.36 -12.11
C TYR A 401 -14.92 -6.39 -11.00
N SER A 402 -15.19 -5.86 -9.81
CA SER A 402 -15.78 -6.55 -8.67
C SER A 402 -17.14 -7.11 -9.02
N THR A 403 -17.61 -8.07 -8.21
CA THR A 403 -18.87 -8.77 -8.45
C THR A 403 -20.05 -7.80 -8.59
N GLU A 404 -20.18 -6.84 -7.68
CA GLU A 404 -21.29 -5.87 -7.72
C GLU A 404 -21.13 -4.87 -8.88
N ARG A 405 -19.89 -4.42 -9.16
CA ARG A 405 -19.64 -3.49 -10.27
C ARG A 405 -20.00 -4.10 -11.62
N LYS A 406 -19.72 -5.40 -11.84
CA LYS A 406 -20.16 -6.13 -13.03
C LYS A 406 -21.67 -6.04 -13.25
N LEU A 407 -22.46 -6.28 -12.20
CA LEU A 407 -23.92 -6.21 -12.27
C LEU A 407 -24.41 -4.81 -12.63
N ILE A 408 -23.79 -3.77 -12.05
CA ILE A 408 -24.10 -2.37 -12.35
C ILE A 408 -23.82 -2.06 -13.83
N GLU A 409 -22.65 -2.46 -14.35
CA GLU A 409 -22.29 -2.20 -15.75
C GLU A 409 -23.15 -2.99 -16.74
N GLU A 410 -23.52 -4.24 -16.42
CA GLU A 410 -24.45 -5.03 -17.23
C GLU A 410 -25.85 -4.37 -17.30
N GLN A 411 -26.36 -3.85 -16.19
CA GLN A 411 -27.64 -3.13 -16.15
C GLN A 411 -27.59 -1.81 -16.93
N ARG A 412 -26.47 -1.07 -16.86
CA ARG A 412 -26.24 0.15 -17.64
C ARG A 412 -26.23 -0.16 -19.14
N ALA A 413 -25.53 -1.21 -19.56
CA ALA A 413 -25.48 -1.64 -20.95
C ALA A 413 -26.87 -2.04 -21.49
N GLN A 414 -27.69 -2.71 -20.67
CA GLN A 414 -29.08 -3.06 -21.04
C GLN A 414 -30.00 -1.84 -21.13
N SER A 415 -29.76 -0.81 -20.32
CA SER A 415 -30.59 0.41 -20.31
C SER A 415 -30.23 1.39 -21.44
N ALA A 416 -29.05 1.25 -22.04
CA ALA A 416 -28.58 2.05 -23.17
C ALA A 416 -28.98 1.47 -24.54
N GLN A 417 -29.43 0.22 -24.58
CA GLN A 417 -30.01 -0.45 -25.76
C GLN A 417 -31.53 -0.23 -25.80
#